data_AF-A0A8T7GFB3-F1
#
_entry.id   AF-A0A8T7GFB3-F1
#
_cell.length_a   1.000
_cell.length_b   1.000
_cell.length_c   1.000
_cell.angle_alpha   90.00
_cell.angle_beta   90.00
_cell.angle_gamma   90.00
#
_symmetry.space_group_name_H-M   'P 1'
#
loop_
_entity.id
_entity.type
_entity.pdbx_description
1 polymer ?
#
loop_
_entity_poly.entity_id
_entity_poly.type
_entity_poly.pdbx_seq_one_letter_code
_entity_poly.pdbx_strand_id
1 'polypeptide(L)'
;MSGKDNSGDHSGNDNNEEKIHKKELNGPKKTKSVESKSKFTDKTITLKIFRINQNNEKSNSHFDEYKVSSKRWTTVLDTLLDVKSYQDHSISLRYSCRMASCGSCGMKINGVPRLACYTKISDLISEDDPDPTITCEPLANFPYIKDLVTDFSQFFNHHRKIMPYIQNTKNDTIDSENLSEYVQSPEDLDKFLQFSYCIKCGLCYSSCPTVATDMNFPGPQALSQAYRYFIDTRDSANKTRFNIIDDRHGIWRCHFAGSCSHVCPKGVDPALGIQLLRSHLLGFNKNEKKIAKLREK
;
A
#
# COMPACT_ATOMS: atom_id res chain seq x y z
N MET A 1 -23.47 64.62 35.63
CA MET A 1 -22.04 64.98 35.48
C MET A 1 -21.64 64.50 34.08
N SER A 2 -21.62 65.34 33.03
CA SER A 2 -20.57 66.33 32.65
C SER A 2 -19.22 65.68 32.35
N GLY A 3 -18.50 65.87 31.23
CA GLY A 3 -18.59 66.66 29.97
C GLY A 3 -17.21 66.54 29.25
N LYS A 4 -17.08 66.35 27.93
CA LYS A 4 -16.88 67.37 26.83
C LYS A 4 -15.68 68.32 27.02
N ASP A 5 -14.97 68.88 26.02
CA ASP A 5 -14.86 68.81 24.52
C ASP A 5 -13.56 69.60 24.12
N ASN A 6 -12.99 69.70 22.89
CA ASN A 6 -12.85 68.83 21.68
C ASN A 6 -12.08 69.61 20.55
N SER A 7 -10.93 69.14 20.01
CA SER A 7 -10.20 69.76 18.84
C SER A 7 -9.21 68.77 18.19
N GLY A 8 -8.87 68.73 16.88
CA GLY A 8 -8.85 69.72 15.78
C GLY A 8 -7.38 70.07 15.43
N ASP A 9 -6.87 70.15 14.18
CA ASP A 9 -7.50 70.14 12.85
C ASP A 9 -6.51 69.89 11.65
N HIS A 10 -7.07 69.52 10.49
CA HIS A 10 -6.67 69.48 9.04
C HIS A 10 -5.25 69.67 8.40
N SER A 11 -5.18 69.13 7.16
CA SER A 11 -4.31 69.41 5.97
C SER A 11 -3.07 68.53 5.70
N GLY A 12 -2.72 68.13 4.46
CA GLY A 12 -3.45 68.20 3.17
C GLY A 12 -2.63 67.75 1.93
N ASN A 13 -3.29 67.07 0.98
CA ASN A 13 -2.96 66.76 -0.44
C ASN A 13 -1.56 66.30 -0.94
N ASP A 14 -1.55 65.09 -1.51
CA ASP A 14 -1.35 64.79 -2.95
C ASP A 14 -0.49 65.73 -3.83
N ASN A 15 0.46 65.14 -4.58
CA ASN A 15 0.44 65.15 -6.07
C ASN A 15 1.55 64.31 -6.73
N ASN A 16 1.13 63.52 -7.73
CA ASN A 16 1.74 63.14 -9.01
C ASN A 16 3.27 63.10 -9.28
N GLU A 17 3.64 61.96 -9.89
CA GLU A 17 4.41 61.79 -11.16
C GLU A 17 5.93 62.11 -11.27
N GLU A 18 6.62 61.14 -11.88
CA GLU A 18 7.82 61.20 -12.71
C GLU A 18 8.90 62.29 -12.48
N LYS A 19 10.12 61.85 -12.11
CA LYS A 19 11.25 61.78 -13.09
C LYS A 19 12.53 61.14 -12.54
N ILE A 20 12.98 60.13 -13.28
CA ILE A 20 14.35 59.88 -13.77
C ILE A 20 15.44 60.81 -13.19
N HIS A 21 16.47 60.25 -12.53
CA HIS A 21 17.86 60.52 -12.93
C HIS A 21 18.87 59.43 -12.55
N LYS A 22 19.76 59.16 -13.51
CA LYS A 22 20.75 58.08 -13.56
C LYS A 22 21.79 58.14 -12.42
N LYS A 23 22.24 56.96 -11.96
CA LYS A 23 23.65 56.72 -11.63
C LYS A 23 24.06 55.32 -12.07
N GLU A 24 24.97 55.27 -13.05
CA GLU A 24 25.55 54.04 -13.56
C GLU A 24 26.59 53.50 -12.58
N LEU A 25 26.58 52.19 -12.35
CA LEU A 25 27.64 51.46 -11.64
C LEU A 25 28.01 50.21 -12.45
N ASN A 26 28.81 50.42 -13.50
CA ASN A 26 29.39 49.33 -14.28
C ASN A 26 30.48 48.63 -13.47
N GLY A 27 30.22 47.39 -13.06
CA GLY A 27 31.19 46.49 -12.45
C GLY A 27 31.02 45.07 -13.02
N PRO A 28 32.09 44.37 -13.44
CA PRO A 28 31.96 43.13 -14.21
C PRO A 28 31.60 41.94 -13.32
N LYS A 29 30.30 41.67 -13.15
CA LYS A 29 29.83 40.41 -12.58
C LYS A 29 30.04 39.26 -13.57
N LYS A 30 31.22 38.64 -13.52
CA LYS A 30 31.45 37.30 -14.08
C LYS A 30 30.67 36.25 -13.27
N THR A 31 29.35 36.21 -13.43
CA THR A 31 28.55 35.04 -13.06
C THR A 31 28.95 33.89 -13.97
N LYS A 32 29.87 33.04 -13.49
CA LYS A 32 30.06 31.71 -14.06
C LYS A 32 28.73 30.98 -13.91
N SER A 33 28.06 30.71 -15.03
CA SER A 33 26.97 29.74 -15.09
C SER A 33 27.52 28.39 -14.65
N VAL A 34 27.20 27.97 -13.43
CA VAL A 34 27.40 26.59 -13.01
C VAL A 34 26.31 25.78 -13.69
N GLU A 35 26.57 25.39 -14.94
CA GLU A 35 25.81 24.32 -15.59
C GLU A 35 26.02 23.04 -14.80
N SER A 36 25.13 22.78 -13.85
CA SER A 36 25.00 21.48 -13.21
C SER A 36 24.45 20.48 -14.23
N LYS A 37 25.34 19.99 -15.10
CA LYS A 37 25.07 18.87 -16.01
C LYS A 37 24.71 17.64 -15.17
N SER A 38 23.42 17.48 -14.89
CA SER A 38 22.89 16.32 -14.23
C SER A 38 23.14 15.10 -15.12
N LYS A 39 24.06 14.21 -14.71
CA LYS A 39 24.35 12.93 -15.38
C LYS A 39 23.21 11.92 -15.15
N PHE A 40 21.99 12.32 -15.50
CA PHE A 40 20.85 11.42 -15.61
C PHE A 40 20.44 11.40 -17.07
N THR A 41 20.91 10.38 -17.78
CA THR A 41 20.44 10.06 -19.13
C THR A 41 19.00 9.55 -19.03
N ASP A 42 18.07 10.26 -19.64
CA ASP A 42 16.69 9.82 -19.80
C ASP A 42 16.69 8.53 -20.65
N LYS A 43 16.34 7.38 -20.04
CA LYS A 43 16.24 6.09 -20.74
C LYS A 43 14.81 5.89 -21.20
N THR A 44 14.58 5.80 -22.51
CA THR A 44 13.26 5.44 -23.06
C THR A 44 12.98 3.97 -22.76
N ILE A 45 11.74 3.69 -22.35
CA ILE A 45 11.26 2.33 -22.11
C ILE A 45 9.94 2.11 -22.86
N THR A 46 9.60 0.84 -23.12
CA THR A 46 8.33 0.44 -23.72
C THR A 46 7.40 -0.09 -22.62
N LEU A 47 6.32 0.64 -22.33
CA LEU A 47 5.32 0.28 -21.33
C LEU A 47 4.14 -0.42 -22.02
N LYS A 48 3.97 -1.72 -21.75
CA LYS A 48 2.84 -2.53 -22.25
C LYS A 48 1.74 -2.56 -21.21
N ILE A 49 0.54 -2.10 -21.55
CA ILE A 49 -0.60 -1.99 -20.64
C ILE A 49 -1.71 -2.92 -21.10
N PHE A 50 -2.15 -3.82 -20.23
CA PHE A 50 -3.31 -4.66 -20.48
C PHE A 50 -4.60 -3.84 -20.52
N ARG A 51 -5.35 -3.97 -21.62
CA ARG A 51 -6.62 -3.28 -21.88
C ARG A 51 -7.77 -4.27 -21.87
N ILE A 52 -8.83 -3.92 -21.15
CA ILE A 52 -10.10 -4.65 -21.14
C ILE A 52 -11.22 -3.72 -20.66
N ASN A 53 -12.45 -3.92 -21.09
CA ASN A 53 -13.60 -3.21 -20.54
C ASN A 53 -14.78 -4.17 -20.40
N GLN A 54 -15.08 -4.65 -19.18
CA GLN A 54 -16.19 -5.59 -18.97
C GLN A 54 -17.56 -5.00 -19.35
N ASN A 55 -17.72 -3.67 -19.31
CA ASN A 55 -18.97 -3.01 -19.67
C ASN A 55 -19.22 -2.96 -21.19
N ASN A 56 -18.31 -3.51 -22.01
CA ASN A 56 -18.47 -3.60 -23.45
C ASN A 56 -18.17 -5.03 -23.93
N GLU A 57 -19.22 -5.83 -24.15
CA GLU A 57 -19.14 -7.25 -24.55
C GLU A 57 -18.35 -7.49 -25.85
N LYS A 58 -18.13 -6.46 -26.68
CA LYS A 58 -17.31 -6.55 -27.91
C LYS A 58 -15.82 -6.26 -27.68
N SER A 59 -15.42 -5.91 -26.46
CA SER A 59 -14.05 -5.51 -26.11
C SER A 59 -13.17 -6.72 -25.78
N ASN A 60 -12.54 -7.32 -26.79
CA ASN A 60 -11.48 -8.30 -26.59
C ASN A 60 -10.30 -7.70 -25.78
N SER A 61 -9.70 -8.49 -24.89
CA SER A 61 -8.50 -8.10 -24.16
C SER A 61 -7.29 -7.99 -25.09
N HIS A 62 -6.51 -6.93 -24.95
CA HIS A 62 -5.32 -6.66 -25.74
C HIS A 62 -4.24 -5.95 -24.90
N PHE A 63 -3.05 -5.78 -25.47
CA PHE A 63 -1.99 -4.95 -24.89
C PHE A 63 -1.76 -3.75 -25.79
N ASP A 64 -1.78 -2.55 -25.19
CA ASP A 64 -1.31 -1.34 -25.85
C ASP A 64 0.13 -1.07 -25.42
N GLU A 65 0.94 -0.53 -26.34
CA GLU A 65 2.36 -0.25 -26.12
C GLU A 65 2.63 1.25 -26.22
N TYR A 66 3.23 1.83 -25.19
CA TYR A 66 3.55 3.25 -25.11
C TYR A 66 5.02 3.46 -24.82
N LYS A 67 5.66 4.40 -25.53
CA LYS A 67 7.03 4.81 -25.23
C LYS A 67 7.01 5.93 -24.22
N VAL A 68 7.78 5.78 -23.14
CA VAL A 68 7.89 6.77 -22.06
C VAL A 68 9.35 7.00 -21.68
N SER A 69 9.66 8.23 -21.28
CA SER A 69 10.97 8.58 -20.73
C SER A 69 11.03 8.19 -19.25
N SER A 70 12.12 7.54 -18.84
CA SER A 70 12.35 7.16 -17.45
C SER A 70 13.64 7.77 -16.90
N LYS A 71 13.57 8.20 -15.64
CA LYS A 71 14.69 8.71 -14.84
C LYS A 71 14.97 7.74 -13.69
N ARG A 72 16.14 7.87 -13.05
CA ARG A 72 16.61 7.01 -11.95
C ARG A 72 15.56 6.71 -10.85
N TRP A 73 14.69 7.67 -10.55
CA TRP A 73 13.71 7.56 -9.47
C TRP A 73 12.27 7.38 -9.95
N THR A 74 12.04 7.28 -11.27
CA THR A 74 10.72 7.06 -11.86
C THR A 74 10.16 5.72 -11.39
N THR A 75 8.92 5.72 -10.92
CA THR A 75 8.17 4.51 -10.57
C THR A 75 7.27 4.07 -11.72
N VAL A 76 6.82 2.81 -11.69
CA VAL A 76 5.85 2.30 -12.68
C VAL A 76 4.53 3.09 -12.63
N LEU A 77 4.14 3.60 -11.45
CA LEU A 77 2.98 4.50 -11.36
C LEU A 77 3.22 5.82 -12.09
N ASP A 78 4.41 6.40 -11.98
CA ASP A 78 4.70 7.68 -12.66
C ASP A 78 4.60 7.52 -14.18
N THR A 79 5.15 6.43 -14.74
CA THR A 79 5.02 6.13 -16.18
C THR A 79 3.57 5.87 -16.60
N LEU A 80 2.78 5.17 -15.78
CA LEU A 80 1.35 4.95 -16.06
C LEU A 80 0.54 6.25 -16.02
N LEU A 81 0.88 7.18 -15.12
CA LEU A 81 0.24 8.49 -15.03
C LEU A 81 0.68 9.40 -16.18
N ASP A 82 1.93 9.31 -16.64
CA ASP A 82 2.46 10.04 -17.80
C ASP A 82 1.72 9.64 -19.09
N VAL A 83 1.64 8.34 -19.38
CA VAL A 83 0.82 7.81 -20.50
C VAL A 83 -0.63 8.28 -20.36
N LYS A 84 -1.23 8.16 -19.17
CA LYS A 84 -2.63 8.57 -18.96
C LYS A 84 -2.85 10.07 -19.16
N SER A 85 -1.87 10.91 -18.89
CA SER A 85 -2.02 12.39 -18.95
C SER A 85 -1.68 12.97 -20.32
N TYR A 86 -0.83 12.31 -21.11
CA TYR A 86 -0.30 12.87 -22.35
C TYR A 86 -0.51 11.99 -23.60
N GLN A 87 -0.82 10.70 -23.45
CA GLN A 87 -0.95 9.75 -24.57
C GLN A 87 -2.36 9.14 -24.67
N ASP A 88 -2.89 8.51 -23.61
CA ASP A 88 -4.24 7.93 -23.59
C ASP A 88 -4.96 8.12 -22.24
N HIS A 89 -5.88 9.09 -22.23
CA HIS A 89 -6.72 9.41 -21.08
C HIS A 89 -7.72 8.32 -20.71
N SER A 90 -8.02 7.36 -21.59
CA SER A 90 -9.02 6.32 -21.37
C SER A 90 -8.55 5.20 -20.42
N ILE A 91 -7.25 5.06 -20.19
CA ILE A 91 -6.63 4.05 -19.32
C ILE A 91 -7.16 4.16 -17.89
N SER A 92 -7.50 3.01 -17.30
CA SER A 92 -8.09 2.92 -15.96
C SER A 92 -7.15 2.21 -15.00
N LEU A 93 -6.84 2.86 -13.88
CA LEU A 93 -6.03 2.31 -12.80
C LEU A 93 -6.43 2.92 -11.47
N ARG A 94 -6.20 2.20 -10.37
CA ARG A 94 -6.37 2.73 -9.01
C ARG A 94 -5.03 3.20 -8.44
N TYR A 95 -5.02 4.37 -7.82
CA TYR A 95 -3.89 4.90 -7.05
C TYR A 95 -4.42 5.94 -6.05
N SER A 96 -3.59 6.29 -5.06
CA SER A 96 -3.91 7.35 -4.08
C SER A 96 -2.61 7.89 -3.45
N CYS A 97 -2.09 7.25 -2.40
CA CYS A 97 -1.03 7.81 -1.54
C CYS A 97 0.33 8.10 -2.22
N ARG A 98 0.64 7.44 -3.34
CA ARG A 98 1.96 7.43 -4.01
C ARG A 98 3.20 7.08 -3.12
N MET A 99 3.00 6.55 -1.91
CA MET A 99 4.06 6.24 -0.93
C MET A 99 3.98 4.82 -0.32
N ALA A 100 3.43 3.85 -1.07
CA ALA A 100 3.29 2.45 -0.64
C ALA A 100 2.50 2.20 0.67
N SER A 101 1.65 3.14 1.11
CA SER A 101 0.86 3.03 2.36
C SER A 101 -0.59 2.58 2.16
N CYS A 102 -1.29 3.03 1.12
CA CYS A 102 -2.71 2.70 0.91
C CYS A 102 -3.00 1.36 0.21
N GLY A 103 -2.01 0.78 -0.48
CA GLY A 103 -2.17 -0.46 -1.25
C GLY A 103 -2.93 -0.35 -2.60
N SER A 104 -3.59 0.77 -2.91
CA SER A 104 -4.53 0.87 -4.05
C SER A 104 -3.95 0.64 -5.44
N CYS A 105 -2.63 0.81 -5.64
CA CYS A 105 -1.95 0.61 -6.92
C CYS A 105 -1.26 -0.76 -7.04
N GLY A 106 -1.82 -1.77 -6.37
CA GLY A 106 -1.42 -3.16 -6.56
C GLY A 106 -1.83 -3.66 -7.94
N MET A 107 -0.87 -4.15 -8.71
CA MET A 107 -1.08 -4.72 -10.05
C MET A 107 0.01 -5.77 -10.32
N LYS A 108 -0.10 -6.53 -11.41
CA LYS A 108 0.92 -7.48 -11.85
C LYS A 108 1.89 -6.74 -12.78
N ILE A 109 3.17 -6.70 -12.42
CA ILE A 109 4.23 -5.98 -13.14
C ILE A 109 5.32 -6.99 -13.51
N ASN A 110 5.58 -7.17 -14.80
CA ASN A 110 6.45 -8.23 -15.34
C ASN A 110 6.12 -9.61 -14.73
N GLY A 111 4.84 -9.98 -14.74
CA GLY A 111 4.33 -11.25 -14.19
C GLY A 111 4.24 -11.32 -12.66
N VAL A 112 4.85 -10.40 -11.91
CA VAL A 112 4.89 -10.44 -10.43
C VAL A 112 3.93 -9.40 -9.82
N PRO A 113 3.05 -9.76 -8.87
CA PRO A 113 2.23 -8.80 -8.12
C PRO A 113 3.10 -7.81 -7.33
N ARG A 114 2.98 -6.51 -7.63
CA ARG A 114 3.78 -5.42 -7.06
C ARG A 114 2.94 -4.15 -6.87
N LEU A 115 3.44 -3.19 -6.08
CA LEU A 115 2.85 -1.84 -5.99
C LEU A 115 3.51 -0.93 -7.03
N ALA A 116 2.72 -0.34 -7.93
CA ALA A 116 3.25 0.52 -8.99
C ALA A 116 3.98 1.77 -8.46
N CYS A 117 3.52 2.37 -7.35
CA CYS A 117 4.17 3.53 -6.72
C CYS A 117 5.42 3.22 -5.90
N TYR A 118 5.74 1.94 -5.70
CA TYR A 118 6.93 1.50 -4.96
C TYR A 118 8.01 0.94 -5.88
N THR A 119 7.58 0.30 -6.96
CA THR A 119 8.46 -0.37 -7.92
C THR A 119 9.07 0.67 -8.85
N LYS A 120 10.38 0.85 -8.81
CA LYS A 120 11.10 1.73 -9.73
C LYS A 120 11.31 1.03 -11.07
N ILE A 121 11.40 1.82 -12.13
CA ILE A 121 11.81 1.32 -13.45
C ILE A 121 13.21 0.66 -13.36
N SER A 122 14.14 1.29 -12.62
CA SER A 122 15.50 0.78 -12.40
C SER A 122 15.59 -0.61 -11.79
N ASP A 123 14.55 -1.05 -11.06
CA ASP A 123 14.55 -2.32 -10.34
C ASP A 123 13.97 -3.46 -11.22
N LEU A 124 13.55 -3.14 -12.45
CA LEU A 124 12.88 -4.04 -13.40
C LEU A 124 13.63 -4.20 -14.72
N ILE A 125 14.59 -3.33 -15.04
CA ILE A 125 15.31 -3.28 -16.31
C ILE A 125 16.80 -3.52 -16.08
N SER A 126 17.47 -4.16 -17.04
CA SER A 126 18.94 -4.22 -17.04
C SER A 126 19.51 -2.94 -17.66
N GLU A 127 20.71 -2.52 -17.22
CA GLU A 127 21.36 -1.34 -17.82
C GLU A 127 21.67 -1.59 -19.31
N ASP A 128 22.11 -2.80 -19.64
CA ASP A 128 22.46 -3.26 -21.00
C ASP A 128 21.27 -3.57 -21.92
N ASP A 129 20.03 -3.53 -21.42
CA ASP A 129 18.84 -3.79 -22.25
C ASP A 129 18.58 -2.63 -23.22
N PRO A 130 18.58 -2.85 -24.56
CA PRO A 130 18.41 -1.78 -25.55
C PRO A 130 16.94 -1.38 -25.78
N ASP A 131 15.95 -2.22 -25.47
CA ASP A 131 14.51 -1.90 -25.58
C ASP A 131 13.73 -2.45 -24.37
N PRO A 132 14.01 -1.89 -23.17
CA PRO A 132 13.46 -2.41 -21.92
C PRO A 132 11.93 -2.30 -21.91
N THR A 133 11.30 -3.46 -21.80
CA THR A 133 9.85 -3.61 -21.78
C THR A 133 9.33 -3.84 -20.37
N ILE A 134 8.35 -3.06 -19.94
CA ILE A 134 7.61 -3.29 -18.69
C ILE A 134 6.15 -3.58 -19.01
N THR A 135 5.66 -4.74 -18.58
CA THR A 135 4.29 -5.19 -18.79
C THR A 135 3.48 -5.00 -17.51
N CYS A 136 2.40 -4.23 -17.60
CA CYS A 136 1.45 -3.96 -16.53
C CYS A 136 0.11 -4.66 -16.82
N GLU A 137 -0.34 -5.47 -15.87
CA GLU A 137 -1.55 -6.28 -15.97
C GLU A 137 -2.38 -6.15 -14.67
N PRO A 138 -3.71 -6.33 -14.72
CA PRO A 138 -4.53 -6.44 -13.52
C PRO A 138 -4.07 -7.57 -12.60
N LEU A 139 -4.42 -7.48 -11.32
CA LEU A 139 -4.15 -8.56 -10.36
C LEU A 139 -4.87 -9.85 -10.75
N ALA A 140 -4.15 -10.97 -10.73
CA ALA A 140 -4.74 -12.30 -10.86
C ALA A 140 -5.62 -12.62 -9.65
N ASN A 141 -6.52 -13.60 -9.79
CA ASN A 141 -7.47 -14.03 -8.76
C ASN A 141 -8.51 -12.98 -8.33
N PHE A 142 -8.63 -11.86 -9.05
CA PHE A 142 -9.71 -10.88 -8.89
C PHE A 142 -10.44 -10.72 -10.24
N PRO A 143 -11.78 -10.59 -10.25
CA PRO A 143 -12.51 -10.24 -11.46
C PRO A 143 -12.01 -8.90 -12.03
N TYR A 144 -11.86 -8.81 -13.35
CA TYR A 144 -11.50 -7.57 -14.03
C TYR A 144 -12.70 -6.61 -14.06
N ILE A 145 -12.49 -5.31 -13.95
CA ILE A 145 -13.52 -4.29 -14.19
C ILE A 145 -13.18 -3.56 -15.49
N LYS A 146 -12.03 -2.87 -15.50
CA LYS A 146 -11.53 -2.14 -16.66
C LYS A 146 -10.02 -1.93 -16.57
N ASP A 147 -9.30 -2.23 -17.65
CA ASP A 147 -7.84 -2.13 -17.79
C ASP A 147 -7.11 -2.77 -16.59
N LEU A 148 -6.44 -1.97 -15.74
CA LEU A 148 -5.70 -2.43 -14.55
C LEU A 148 -6.56 -2.48 -13.27
N VAL A 149 -7.85 -2.16 -13.35
CA VAL A 149 -8.78 -2.13 -12.21
C VAL A 149 -9.51 -3.46 -12.05
N THR A 150 -9.43 -4.06 -10.87
CA THR A 150 -10.12 -5.31 -10.50
C THR A 150 -11.16 -5.12 -9.39
N ASP A 151 -12.09 -6.06 -9.25
CA ASP A 151 -13.04 -6.08 -8.13
C ASP A 151 -12.43 -6.72 -6.88
N PHE A 152 -12.45 -5.99 -5.77
CA PHE A 152 -11.95 -6.42 -4.46
C PHE A 152 -13.08 -6.89 -3.51
N SER A 153 -14.34 -6.93 -3.97
CA SER A 153 -15.51 -7.20 -3.13
C SER A 153 -15.41 -8.53 -2.38
N GLN A 154 -14.98 -9.61 -3.05
CA GLN A 154 -14.80 -10.92 -2.40
C GLN A 154 -13.65 -10.93 -1.38
N PHE A 155 -12.52 -10.31 -1.73
CA PHE A 155 -11.37 -10.17 -0.83
C PHE A 155 -11.74 -9.42 0.47
N PHE A 156 -12.47 -8.32 0.37
CA PHE A 156 -12.97 -7.61 1.56
C PHE A 156 -14.09 -8.36 2.28
N ASN A 157 -14.88 -9.20 1.58
CA ASN A 157 -15.83 -10.10 2.22
C ASN A 157 -15.11 -11.14 3.09
N HIS A 158 -14.07 -11.80 2.58
CA HIS A 158 -13.22 -12.71 3.35
C HIS A 158 -12.55 -12.01 4.54
N HIS A 159 -12.08 -10.77 4.35
CA HIS A 159 -11.52 -9.98 5.46
C HIS A 159 -12.56 -9.62 6.53
N ARG A 160 -13.82 -9.31 6.15
CA ARG A 160 -14.90 -9.05 7.13
C ARG A 160 -15.33 -10.32 7.87
N LYS A 161 -15.40 -11.47 7.18
CA LYS A 161 -15.79 -12.76 7.78
C LYS A 161 -14.93 -13.13 9.00
N ILE A 162 -13.63 -12.81 9.01
CA ILE A 162 -12.74 -13.10 10.16
C ILE A 162 -12.87 -12.11 11.34
N MET A 163 -13.86 -11.19 11.29
CA MET A 163 -14.20 -10.19 12.33
C MET A 163 -13.00 -9.34 12.78
N PRO A 164 -12.45 -8.46 11.91
CA PRO A 164 -11.16 -7.79 12.13
C PRO A 164 -11.24 -6.59 13.10
N TYR A 165 -11.66 -6.86 14.34
CA TYR A 165 -11.79 -5.92 15.45
C TYR A 165 -11.60 -6.69 16.76
N ILE A 166 -11.15 -6.01 17.82
CA ILE A 166 -10.99 -6.61 19.15
C ILE A 166 -12.36 -6.89 19.75
N GLN A 167 -12.55 -8.09 20.28
CA GLN A 167 -13.74 -8.52 21.03
C GLN A 167 -13.30 -8.89 22.44
N ASN A 168 -13.44 -7.98 23.40
CA ASN A 168 -13.15 -8.25 24.80
C ASN A 168 -14.46 -8.44 25.58
N THR A 169 -14.59 -9.56 26.30
CA THR A 169 -15.76 -9.82 27.17
C THR A 169 -15.66 -9.11 28.53
N LYS A 170 -14.46 -8.61 28.89
CA LYS A 170 -14.18 -7.80 30.08
C LYS A 170 -14.12 -6.30 29.75
N ASN A 171 -15.02 -5.84 28.88
CA ASN A 171 -15.02 -4.45 28.42
C ASN A 171 -15.83 -3.59 29.39
N ASP A 172 -15.13 -2.90 30.29
CA ASP A 172 -15.72 -2.11 31.39
C ASP A 172 -16.36 -0.77 30.92
N THR A 173 -16.91 -0.74 29.70
CA THR A 173 -17.59 0.45 29.11
C THR A 173 -18.86 0.89 29.84
N ILE A 174 -19.26 0.21 30.91
CA ILE A 174 -20.39 0.59 31.76
C ILE A 174 -19.94 1.54 32.88
N ASP A 175 -18.66 1.49 33.29
CA ASP A 175 -18.12 2.25 34.43
C ASP A 175 -17.25 3.42 33.94
N SER A 176 -17.89 4.50 33.48
CA SER A 176 -17.23 5.63 32.81
C SER A 176 -16.22 6.39 33.67
N GLU A 177 -16.26 6.23 35.00
CA GLU A 177 -15.37 6.94 35.93
C GLU A 177 -14.00 6.23 36.11
N ASN A 178 -13.88 4.95 35.75
CA ASN A 178 -12.66 4.14 35.97
C ASN A 178 -12.10 3.54 34.66
N LEU A 179 -12.30 4.22 33.53
CA LEU A 179 -11.76 3.79 32.24
C LEU A 179 -10.22 3.82 32.23
N SER A 180 -9.60 2.73 31.78
CA SER A 180 -8.14 2.60 31.64
C SER A 180 -7.77 1.87 30.34
N GLU A 181 -6.50 1.99 29.93
CA GLU A 181 -6.00 1.31 28.75
C GLU A 181 -5.80 -0.19 28.98
N TYR A 182 -6.06 -1.01 27.95
CA TYR A 182 -5.79 -2.44 28.00
C TYR A 182 -4.28 -2.74 28.05
N VAL A 183 -3.81 -3.19 29.22
CA VAL A 183 -2.40 -3.58 29.44
C VAL A 183 -1.99 -4.73 28.52
N GLN A 184 -0.84 -4.58 27.86
CA GLN A 184 -0.23 -5.57 26.98
C GLN A 184 1.30 -5.49 27.10
N SER A 185 1.99 -6.64 27.19
CA SER A 185 3.46 -6.67 27.24
C SER A 185 4.08 -6.41 25.86
N PRO A 186 5.32 -5.89 25.77
CA PRO A 186 6.06 -5.81 24.51
C PRO A 186 6.19 -7.18 23.83
N GLU A 187 6.44 -8.23 24.60
CA GLU A 187 6.58 -9.61 24.11
C GLU A 187 5.28 -10.17 23.54
N ASP A 188 4.11 -9.73 24.03
CA ASP A 188 2.81 -10.07 23.46
C ASP A 188 2.53 -9.30 22.17
N LEU A 189 2.91 -8.02 22.11
CA LEU A 189 2.77 -7.18 20.91
C LEU A 189 3.60 -7.76 19.75
N ASP A 190 4.86 -8.12 20.02
CA ASP A 190 5.79 -8.65 19.01
C ASP A 190 5.28 -9.93 18.33
N LYS A 191 4.49 -10.76 19.02
CA LYS A 191 3.86 -11.98 18.45
C LYS A 191 2.97 -11.68 17.25
N PHE A 192 2.39 -10.47 17.16
CA PHE A 192 1.53 -10.09 16.04
C PHE A 192 1.90 -8.79 15.32
N LEU A 193 2.87 -8.02 15.81
CA LEU A 193 3.22 -6.69 15.30
C LEU A 193 3.41 -6.67 13.78
N GLN A 194 4.17 -7.62 13.21
CA GLN A 194 4.37 -7.69 11.76
C GLN A 194 3.06 -7.80 10.96
N PHE A 195 2.05 -8.50 11.47
CA PHE A 195 0.77 -8.69 10.78
C PHE A 195 -0.14 -7.45 10.88
N SER A 196 0.13 -6.55 11.84
CA SER A 196 -0.55 -5.24 11.92
C SER A 196 -0.21 -4.33 10.73
N TYR A 197 0.96 -4.50 10.11
CA TYR A 197 1.42 -3.70 8.95
C TYR A 197 0.72 -4.07 7.62
N CYS A 198 -0.30 -4.93 7.65
CA CYS A 198 -1.04 -5.35 6.46
C CYS A 198 -1.92 -4.22 5.89
N ILE A 199 -1.42 -3.55 4.85
CA ILE A 199 -2.13 -2.49 4.08
C ILE A 199 -3.23 -3.02 3.13
N LYS A 200 -3.60 -4.31 3.22
CA LYS A 200 -4.71 -4.95 2.47
C LYS A 200 -4.65 -4.78 0.93
N CYS A 201 -3.44 -4.67 0.36
CA CYS A 201 -3.17 -4.39 -1.06
C CYS A 201 -3.49 -5.52 -2.06
N GLY A 202 -3.94 -6.69 -1.60
CA GLY A 202 -4.30 -7.82 -2.48
C GLY A 202 -3.15 -8.59 -3.15
N LEU A 203 -1.89 -8.12 -3.09
CA LEU A 203 -0.76 -8.76 -3.79
C LEU A 203 -0.54 -10.23 -3.37
N CYS A 204 -0.62 -10.52 -2.08
CA CYS A 204 -0.50 -11.89 -1.56
C CYS A 204 -1.68 -12.79 -1.95
N TYR A 205 -2.86 -12.22 -2.23
CA TYR A 205 -4.03 -12.95 -2.73
C TYR A 205 -3.88 -13.27 -4.22
N SER A 206 -3.37 -12.31 -5.00
CA SER A 206 -3.04 -12.44 -6.43
C SER A 206 -1.93 -13.46 -6.71
N SER A 207 -0.95 -13.59 -5.82
CA SER A 207 0.15 -14.57 -5.97
C SER A 207 -0.18 -15.97 -5.45
N CYS A 208 -1.36 -16.21 -4.86
CA CYS A 208 -1.67 -17.46 -4.18
C CYS A 208 -2.26 -18.51 -5.16
N PRO A 209 -1.62 -19.67 -5.37
CA PRO A 209 -2.15 -20.71 -6.27
C PRO A 209 -3.42 -21.38 -5.72
N THR A 210 -3.57 -21.48 -4.40
CA THR A 210 -4.81 -21.99 -3.78
C THR A 210 -6.01 -21.10 -4.13
N VAL A 211 -5.87 -19.78 -4.06
CA VAL A 211 -6.95 -18.85 -4.41
C VAL A 211 -7.34 -18.98 -5.88
N ALA A 212 -6.35 -19.18 -6.77
CA ALA A 212 -6.59 -19.37 -8.21
C ALA A 212 -7.44 -20.62 -8.54
N THR A 213 -7.47 -21.60 -7.64
CA THR A 213 -8.20 -22.88 -7.81
C THR A 213 -9.46 -23.00 -6.96
N ASP A 214 -9.56 -22.25 -5.85
CA ASP A 214 -10.70 -22.26 -4.94
C ASP A 214 -10.99 -20.84 -4.45
N MET A 215 -11.94 -20.18 -5.11
CA MET A 215 -12.35 -18.81 -4.75
C MET A 215 -13.08 -18.76 -3.39
N ASN A 216 -13.51 -19.88 -2.80
CA ASN A 216 -14.04 -19.88 -1.43
C ASN A 216 -12.93 -19.84 -0.38
N PHE A 217 -11.67 -20.08 -0.75
CA PHE A 217 -10.54 -19.94 0.15
C PHE A 217 -10.41 -18.49 0.62
N PRO A 218 -10.42 -18.20 1.94
CA PRO A 218 -10.30 -16.83 2.46
C PRO A 218 -9.03 -16.10 1.98
N GLY A 219 -8.01 -16.87 1.60
CA GLY A 219 -6.75 -16.37 1.09
C GLY A 219 -5.79 -15.94 2.20
N PRO A 220 -4.52 -15.70 1.84
CA PRO A 220 -3.46 -15.49 2.82
C PRO A 220 -3.64 -14.20 3.63
N GLN A 221 -4.24 -13.16 3.05
CA GLN A 221 -4.51 -11.92 3.77
C GLN A 221 -5.50 -12.13 4.92
N ALA A 222 -6.65 -12.76 4.65
CA ALA A 222 -7.68 -12.95 5.67
C ALA A 222 -7.20 -13.86 6.80
N LEU A 223 -6.53 -14.97 6.48
CA LEU A 223 -6.00 -15.90 7.48
C LEU A 223 -4.84 -15.28 8.30
N SER A 224 -3.96 -14.51 7.68
CA SER A 224 -2.91 -13.77 8.41
C SER A 224 -3.50 -12.73 9.36
N GLN A 225 -4.59 -12.05 8.98
CA GLN A 225 -5.31 -11.17 9.90
C GLN A 225 -6.06 -11.94 10.99
N ALA A 226 -6.61 -13.13 10.71
CA ALA A 226 -7.20 -13.97 11.74
C ALA A 226 -6.16 -14.34 12.82
N TYR A 227 -4.91 -14.67 12.43
CA TYR A 227 -3.81 -14.85 13.38
C TYR A 227 -3.51 -13.57 14.19
N ARG A 228 -3.44 -12.41 13.52
CA ARG A 228 -3.21 -11.10 14.18
C ARG A 228 -4.21 -10.79 15.29
N TYR A 229 -5.47 -11.19 15.18
CA TYR A 229 -6.46 -10.99 16.24
C TYR A 229 -6.48 -12.15 17.25
N PHE A 230 -6.26 -13.39 16.80
CA PHE A 230 -6.25 -14.57 17.66
C PHE A 230 -5.16 -14.55 18.76
N ILE A 231 -3.96 -14.06 18.43
CA ILE A 231 -2.83 -14.03 19.39
C ILE A 231 -2.72 -12.69 20.17
N ASP A 232 -3.59 -11.72 19.87
CA ASP A 232 -3.64 -10.45 20.61
C ASP A 232 -4.28 -10.68 21.98
N THR A 233 -3.51 -10.49 23.06
CA THR A 233 -3.93 -10.80 24.44
C THR A 233 -5.14 -10.01 24.94
N ARG A 234 -5.57 -9.00 24.18
CA ARG A 234 -6.77 -8.18 24.44
C ARG A 234 -8.04 -8.76 23.80
N ASP A 235 -7.93 -9.74 22.91
CA ASP A 235 -9.06 -10.41 22.26
C ASP A 235 -9.50 -11.65 23.04
N SER A 236 -10.82 -11.84 23.15
CA SER A 236 -11.45 -12.99 23.82
C SER A 236 -12.24 -13.88 22.85
N ALA A 237 -12.33 -13.54 21.56
CA ALA A 237 -13.19 -14.24 20.59
C ALA A 237 -12.52 -15.41 19.87
N ASN A 238 -11.43 -15.95 20.43
CA ASN A 238 -10.59 -17.00 19.84
C ASN A 238 -11.39 -18.22 19.34
N LYS A 239 -12.35 -18.71 20.14
CA LYS A 239 -13.20 -19.85 19.75
C LYS A 239 -14.08 -19.52 18.52
N THR A 240 -14.68 -18.33 18.49
CA THR A 240 -15.52 -17.88 17.37
C THR A 240 -14.69 -17.70 16.09
N ARG A 241 -13.48 -17.14 16.20
CA ARG A 241 -12.54 -17.00 15.07
C ARG A 241 -12.11 -18.35 14.51
N PHE A 242 -11.82 -19.33 15.39
CA PHE A 242 -11.46 -20.68 14.99
C PHE A 242 -12.59 -21.38 14.21
N ASN A 243 -13.83 -21.32 14.69
CA ASN A 243 -14.98 -21.90 14.00
C ASN A 243 -15.22 -21.33 12.58
N ILE A 244 -14.71 -20.13 12.27
CA ILE A 244 -14.85 -19.49 10.95
C ILE A 244 -13.75 -19.94 9.98
N ILE A 245 -12.55 -20.26 10.48
CA ILE A 245 -11.41 -20.69 9.66
C ILE A 245 -11.28 -22.22 9.56
N ASP A 246 -11.87 -22.95 10.51
CA ASP A 246 -11.93 -24.42 10.54
C ASP A 246 -13.04 -24.94 9.60
N ASP A 247 -12.89 -24.62 8.32
CA ASP A 247 -13.79 -25.02 7.24
C ASP A 247 -13.03 -25.78 6.14
N ARG A 248 -13.74 -26.60 5.37
CA ARG A 248 -13.18 -27.35 4.23
C ARG A 248 -12.52 -26.47 3.16
N HIS A 249 -13.02 -25.25 2.98
CA HIS A 249 -12.43 -24.20 2.13
C HIS A 249 -11.58 -23.22 2.95
N GLY A 250 -11.54 -23.35 4.28
CA GLY A 250 -10.79 -22.49 5.19
C GLY A 250 -9.28 -22.78 5.25
N ILE A 251 -8.71 -22.77 6.46
CA ILE A 251 -7.27 -22.83 6.69
C ILE A 251 -6.58 -24.05 6.07
N TRP A 252 -7.31 -25.17 5.97
CA TRP A 252 -6.81 -26.46 5.49
C TRP A 252 -6.39 -26.47 4.01
N ARG A 253 -6.89 -25.53 3.20
CA ARG A 253 -6.50 -25.37 1.78
C ARG A 253 -5.11 -24.76 1.59
N CYS A 254 -4.46 -24.28 2.65
CA CYS A 254 -3.11 -23.73 2.56
C CYS A 254 -2.05 -24.85 2.47
N HIS A 255 -1.48 -25.03 1.28
CA HIS A 255 -0.37 -25.95 0.99
C HIS A 255 1.03 -25.32 1.17
N PHE A 256 1.14 -24.18 1.86
CA PHE A 256 2.40 -23.51 2.19
C PHE A 256 3.33 -23.18 1.00
N ALA A 257 2.76 -22.72 -0.13
CA ALA A 257 3.52 -22.36 -1.33
C ALA A 257 4.45 -21.13 -1.19
N GLY A 258 4.40 -20.38 -0.08
CA GLY A 258 5.31 -19.26 0.24
C GLY A 258 5.16 -17.96 -0.59
N SER A 259 4.60 -18.03 -1.81
CA SER A 259 4.47 -16.89 -2.74
C SER A 259 3.81 -15.64 -2.13
N CYS A 260 2.84 -15.84 -1.24
CA CYS A 260 2.12 -14.79 -0.54
C CYS A 260 3.00 -13.92 0.38
N SER A 261 4.08 -14.46 0.95
CA SER A 261 5.04 -13.74 1.78
C SER A 261 6.12 -13.09 0.94
N HIS A 262 6.60 -13.77 -0.10
CA HIS A 262 7.61 -13.25 -1.02
C HIS A 262 7.18 -11.93 -1.71
N VAL A 263 5.91 -11.80 -2.10
CA VAL A 263 5.40 -10.58 -2.77
C VAL A 263 4.95 -9.46 -1.81
N CYS A 264 5.11 -9.61 -0.49
CA CYS A 264 4.52 -8.68 0.46
C CYS A 264 5.34 -7.37 0.58
N PRO A 265 4.84 -6.21 0.12
CA PRO A 265 5.61 -4.96 0.03
C PRO A 265 5.87 -4.30 1.40
N LYS A 266 5.34 -4.90 2.47
CA LYS A 266 5.49 -4.46 3.86
C LYS A 266 6.30 -5.44 4.72
N GLY A 267 6.86 -6.51 4.12
CA GLY A 267 7.63 -7.52 4.85
C GLY A 267 6.82 -8.40 5.81
N VAL A 268 5.48 -8.40 5.70
CA VAL A 268 4.61 -9.30 6.48
C VAL A 268 4.74 -10.71 5.90
N ASP A 269 4.74 -11.74 6.76
CA ASP A 269 4.79 -13.15 6.35
C ASP A 269 3.42 -13.87 6.53
N PRO A 270 2.45 -13.72 5.60
CA PRO A 270 1.21 -14.48 5.65
C PRO A 270 1.37 -16.00 5.75
N ALA A 271 2.38 -16.58 5.09
CA ALA A 271 2.63 -18.02 5.14
C ALA A 271 2.93 -18.49 6.57
N LEU A 272 3.84 -17.81 7.27
CA LEU A 272 4.12 -18.03 8.69
C LEU A 272 2.86 -17.83 9.55
N GLY A 273 2.14 -16.73 9.37
CA GLY A 273 0.91 -16.44 10.13
C GLY A 273 -0.14 -17.55 10.00
N ILE A 274 -0.30 -18.13 8.81
CA ILE A 274 -1.20 -19.27 8.57
C ILE A 274 -0.72 -20.53 9.29
N GLN A 275 0.59 -20.85 9.26
CA GLN A 275 1.10 -22.06 9.93
C GLN A 275 1.06 -21.94 11.46
N LEU A 276 1.32 -20.74 12.01
CA LEU A 276 1.15 -20.48 13.44
C LEU A 276 -0.32 -20.67 13.84
N LEU A 277 -1.25 -20.07 13.10
CA LEU A 277 -2.70 -20.24 13.32
C LEU A 277 -3.13 -21.71 13.27
N ARG A 278 -2.64 -22.48 12.29
CA ARG A 278 -2.88 -23.93 12.16
C ARG A 278 -2.28 -24.72 13.33
N SER A 279 -1.10 -24.35 13.82
CA SER A 279 -0.45 -24.96 14.98
C SER A 279 -1.25 -24.77 16.27
N HIS A 280 -1.83 -23.58 16.47
CA HIS A 280 -2.73 -23.33 17.62
C HIS A 280 -4.04 -24.12 17.52
N LEU A 281 -4.64 -24.22 16.33
CA LEU A 281 -5.87 -24.99 16.09
C LEU A 281 -5.65 -26.48 16.35
N LEU A 282 -4.52 -27.04 15.89
CA LEU A 282 -4.10 -28.42 16.19
C LEU A 282 -3.60 -28.65 17.63
N GLY A 283 -3.55 -27.60 18.46
CA GLY A 283 -3.16 -27.68 19.88
C GLY A 283 -1.67 -27.80 20.16
N PHE A 284 -0.79 -27.87 19.14
CA PHE A 284 0.66 -28.02 19.32
C PHE A 284 1.30 -26.88 20.11
N ASN A 285 0.77 -25.66 19.98
CA ASN A 285 1.29 -24.47 20.66
C ASN A 285 0.74 -24.26 22.09
N LYS A 286 0.04 -25.25 22.69
CA LYS A 286 -0.35 -25.21 24.12
C LYS A 286 0.79 -25.51 25.09
N ASN A 287 1.91 -26.04 24.60
CA ASN A 287 3.10 -26.21 25.42
C ASN A 287 3.82 -24.87 25.55
N GLU A 288 3.71 -24.24 26.71
CA GLU A 288 4.73 -23.29 27.17
C GLU A 288 6.10 -23.95 27.00
N LYS A 289 6.89 -23.47 26.04
CA LYS A 289 8.28 -23.91 25.90
C LYS A 289 9.02 -23.40 27.13
N LYS A 290 9.13 -24.25 28.17
CA LYS A 290 9.97 -23.97 29.35
C LYS A 290 11.33 -23.53 28.84
N ILE A 291 11.65 -22.25 29.07
CA ILE A 291 12.95 -21.69 28.70
C ILE A 291 14.00 -22.56 29.37
N ALA A 292 14.88 -23.15 28.58
CA ALA A 292 15.94 -24.01 29.10
C ALA A 292 16.82 -23.17 30.02
N LYS A 293 16.77 -23.44 31.33
CA LYS A 293 17.71 -22.83 32.27
C LYS A 293 19.11 -23.25 31.85
N LEU A 294 19.92 -22.28 31.42
CA LEU A 294 21.34 -22.49 31.23
C LEU A 294 21.91 -23.01 32.55
N ARG A 295 22.65 -24.11 32.50
CA ARG A 295 23.43 -24.55 33.67
C ARG A 295 24.47 -23.47 33.93
N GLU A 296 24.41 -22.87 35.12
CA GLU A 296 25.51 -22.10 35.66
C GLU A 296 26.76 -23.00 35.70
N LYS A 297 27.91 -22.42 35.35
CA LYS A 297 29.20 -23.12 35.23
C LYS A 297 29.96 -23.12 36.55
#